data_AF-A0A820UP63-F1
#
_entry.id   AF-A0A820UP63-F1
#
_cell.length_a   1.000
_cell.length_b   1.000
_cell.length_c   1.000
_cell.angle_alpha   90.00
_cell.angle_beta   90.00
_cell.angle_gamma   90.00
#
_symmetry.space_group_name_H-M   'P 1'
#
loop_
_entity.id
_entity.type
_entity.pdbx_description
1 polymer ?
#
loop_
_entity_poly.entity_id
_entity_poly.type
_entity_poly.pdbx_seq_one_letter_code
_entity_poly.pdbx_strand_id
1 'polypeptide(L)'
;MGIEGLHPLLKSAIHRVNIKNAEFQETTCAVDTSFLLHRGAYACAGKLVQKEPTDRYVQYVVRFVERLLEWNIKPIMVFDGSPLPAKRITNINRSDERERNRLRGQKALASGKTREAEQFFQKAIEITPDMVLNVIRTLRTMGIDVIVAPYEADAQLAYLNRAKIADYVITEDSDLVLFGCHHILFKLDDQGNGELFEREKFDLKKEFGLDSFERFCWMCILSGCDYLENIT
;
A
#
# COMPACT_ATOMS: atom_id res chain seq x y z
N MET A 1 1.56 10.05 -1.14
CA MET A 1 2.84 9.51 -1.67
C MET A 1 2.54 9.06 -3.07
N GLY A 2 3.52 9.13 -3.95
CA GLY A 2 3.31 8.87 -5.38
C GLY A 2 2.78 10.07 -6.15
N ILE A 3 2.11 9.80 -7.27
CA ILE A 3 1.65 10.83 -8.20
C ILE A 3 0.32 11.43 -7.73
N GLU A 4 0.37 12.70 -7.33
CA GLU A 4 -0.80 13.39 -6.79
C GLU A 4 -1.91 13.50 -7.85
N GLY A 5 -3.12 13.07 -7.47
CA GLY A 5 -4.29 13.15 -8.34
C GLY A 5 -4.40 12.05 -9.41
N LEU A 6 -3.53 11.04 -9.41
CA LEU A 6 -3.60 9.93 -10.38
C LEU A 6 -4.90 9.11 -10.25
N HIS A 7 -5.30 8.70 -9.04
CA HIS A 7 -6.51 7.86 -8.86
C HIS A 7 -7.79 8.46 -9.47
N PRO A 8 -8.13 9.75 -9.27
CA PRO A 8 -9.24 10.39 -9.98
C PRO A 8 -9.18 10.32 -11.51
N LEU A 9 -7.98 10.36 -12.09
CA LEU A 9 -7.77 10.30 -13.54
C LEU A 9 -8.03 8.91 -14.11
N LEU A 10 -7.94 7.86 -13.29
CA LEU A 10 -8.15 6.46 -13.69
C LEU A 10 -9.63 6.04 -13.66
N LYS A 11 -10.55 6.94 -13.29
CA LYS A 11 -11.94 6.61 -12.94
C LYS A 11 -12.74 5.94 -14.06
N SER A 12 -12.41 6.20 -15.32
CA SER A 12 -13.01 5.55 -16.50
C SER A 12 -12.79 4.04 -16.54
N ALA A 13 -11.66 3.58 -16.00
CA ALA A 13 -11.22 2.19 -15.96
C ALA A 13 -11.47 1.55 -14.57
N ILE A 14 -11.97 2.33 -13.61
CA ILE A 14 -12.30 1.88 -12.26
C ILE A 14 -13.79 1.68 -12.13
N HIS A 15 -14.19 0.53 -11.60
CA HIS A 15 -15.58 0.23 -11.27
C HIS A 15 -15.67 -0.49 -9.93
N ARG A 16 -16.84 -0.41 -9.29
CA ARG A 16 -17.07 -1.04 -7.99
C ARG A 16 -17.31 -2.53 -8.16
N VAL A 17 -16.68 -3.32 -7.30
CA VAL A 17 -16.83 -4.78 -7.24
C VAL A 17 -17.03 -5.22 -5.80
N ASN A 18 -17.52 -6.45 -5.62
CA ASN A 18 -17.46 -7.16 -4.35
C ASN A 18 -16.69 -8.46 -4.53
N ILE A 19 -15.57 -8.61 -3.82
CA ILE A 19 -14.68 -9.77 -4.00
C ILE A 19 -15.21 -11.08 -3.41
N LYS A 20 -16.39 -11.06 -2.79
CA LYS A 20 -17.09 -12.29 -2.39
C LYS A 20 -17.86 -12.92 -3.55
N ASN A 21 -18.05 -12.19 -4.64
CA ASN A 21 -18.74 -12.67 -5.83
C ASN A 21 -17.96 -13.84 -6.46
N ALA A 22 -18.69 -14.70 -7.18
CA ALA A 22 -18.14 -15.93 -7.76
C ALA A 22 -16.94 -15.69 -8.70
N GLU A 23 -16.84 -14.54 -9.34
CA GLU A 23 -15.74 -14.18 -10.24
C GLU A 23 -14.37 -14.05 -9.55
N PHE A 24 -14.35 -13.84 -8.23
CA PHE A 24 -13.14 -13.73 -7.41
C PHE A 24 -12.85 -14.97 -6.57
N GLN A 25 -13.77 -15.94 -6.50
CA GLN A 25 -13.53 -17.16 -5.75
C GLN A 25 -12.49 -18.03 -6.44
N GLU A 26 -11.67 -18.73 -5.65
CA GLU A 26 -10.57 -19.59 -6.12
C GLU A 26 -9.46 -18.83 -6.89
N THR A 27 -9.45 -17.50 -6.82
CA THR A 27 -8.40 -16.66 -7.40
C THR A 27 -7.21 -16.50 -6.45
N THR A 28 -6.08 -16.10 -7.02
CA THR A 28 -4.88 -15.71 -6.27
C THR A 28 -4.70 -14.19 -6.35
N CYS A 29 -4.59 -13.53 -5.20
CA CYS A 29 -4.31 -12.09 -5.14
C CYS A 29 -2.91 -11.82 -4.58
N ALA A 30 -2.22 -10.83 -5.13
CA ALA A 30 -0.99 -10.31 -4.53
C ALA A 30 -1.33 -9.07 -3.69
N VAL A 31 -0.85 -9.01 -2.46
CA VAL A 31 -1.23 -7.96 -1.51
C VAL A 31 -0.01 -7.12 -1.17
N ASP A 32 -0.13 -5.81 -1.36
CA ASP A 32 0.79 -4.84 -0.79
C ASP A 32 0.63 -4.84 0.74
N THR A 33 1.63 -5.34 1.46
CA THR A 33 1.52 -5.46 2.92
C THR A 33 1.85 -4.14 3.64
N SER A 34 2.51 -3.19 2.96
CA SER A 34 2.99 -1.95 3.58
C SER A 34 1.82 -1.07 4.02
N PHE A 35 0.76 -0.93 3.20
CA PHE A 35 -0.42 -0.16 3.61
C PHE A 35 -1.19 -0.82 4.76
N LEU A 36 -1.23 -2.17 4.81
CA LEU A 36 -1.88 -2.92 5.90
C LEU A 36 -1.13 -2.74 7.23
N LEU A 37 0.20 -2.80 7.19
CA LEU A 37 1.06 -2.54 8.35
C LEU A 37 0.84 -1.13 8.89
N HIS A 38 0.81 -0.13 8.00
CA HIS A 38 0.48 1.24 8.38
C HIS A 38 -0.92 1.32 9.01
N ARG A 39 -1.98 0.83 8.36
CA ARG A 39 -3.35 0.84 8.93
C ARG A 39 -3.43 0.14 10.29
N GLY A 40 -2.80 -1.02 10.45
CA GLY A 40 -2.75 -1.75 11.71
C GLY A 40 -2.00 -0.98 12.81
N ALA A 41 -0.92 -0.28 12.44
CA ALA A 41 -0.14 0.55 13.35
C ALA A 41 -0.91 1.78 13.86
N TYR A 42 -1.83 2.36 13.07
CA TYR A 42 -2.64 3.52 13.51
C TYR A 42 -3.43 3.24 14.79
N ALA A 43 -3.95 2.03 14.96
CA ALA A 43 -4.71 1.63 16.15
C ALA A 43 -3.85 1.46 17.42
N CYS A 44 -2.53 1.58 17.29
CA CYS A 44 -1.56 1.48 18.39
C CYS A 44 -0.41 2.49 18.26
N ALA A 45 -0.65 3.63 17.59
CA ALA A 45 0.39 4.59 17.24
C ALA A 45 1.12 5.12 18.48
N GLY A 46 0.37 5.56 19.51
CA GLY A 46 0.97 6.02 20.76
C GLY A 46 1.87 5.00 21.44
N LYS A 47 1.52 3.71 21.40
CA LYS A 47 2.36 2.63 21.96
C LYS A 47 3.64 2.43 21.14
N LEU A 48 3.51 2.36 19.82
CA LEU A 48 4.64 2.16 18.91
C LEU A 48 5.66 3.30 19.02
N VAL A 49 5.19 4.56 19.00
CA VAL A 49 6.06 5.73 19.08
C VAL A 49 6.77 5.82 20.44
N GLN A 50 6.11 5.37 21.51
CA GLN A 50 6.69 5.30 22.86
C GLN A 50 7.51 4.02 23.10
N LYS A 51 7.64 3.14 22.09
CA LYS A 51 8.34 1.85 22.16
C LYS A 51 7.75 0.89 23.21
N GLU A 52 6.46 1.00 23.48
CA GLU A 52 5.74 0.03 24.30
C GLU A 52 5.43 -1.24 23.48
N PRO A 53 5.51 -2.43 24.09
CA PRO A 53 5.15 -3.68 23.42
C PRO A 53 3.69 -3.67 22.92
N THR A 54 3.49 -4.07 21.66
CA THR A 54 2.17 -4.25 21.04
C THR A 54 2.25 -5.20 19.85
N ASP A 55 1.20 -5.97 19.63
CA ASP A 55 1.03 -6.90 18.51
C ASP A 55 -0.21 -6.56 17.65
N ARG A 56 -0.88 -5.44 17.94
CA ARG A 56 -2.13 -5.04 17.25
C ARG A 56 -1.98 -4.93 15.73
N TYR A 57 -0.81 -4.51 15.24
CA TYR A 57 -0.53 -4.45 13.80
C TYR A 57 -0.44 -5.86 13.19
N VAL A 58 0.11 -6.84 13.91
CA VAL A 58 0.13 -8.25 13.50
C VAL A 58 -1.30 -8.78 13.42
N GLN A 59 -2.09 -8.59 14.48
CA GLN A 59 -3.49 -9.04 14.52
C GLN A 59 -4.32 -8.40 13.40
N TYR A 60 -4.03 -7.14 13.04
CA TYR A 60 -4.71 -6.47 11.93
C TYR A 60 -4.44 -7.18 10.59
N VAL A 61 -3.17 -7.49 10.28
CA VAL A 61 -2.80 -8.19 9.05
C VAL A 61 -3.36 -9.62 9.04
N VAL A 62 -3.29 -10.33 10.17
CA VAL A 62 -3.85 -11.69 10.30
C VAL A 62 -5.34 -11.70 9.99
N ARG A 63 -6.12 -10.80 10.59
CA ARG A 63 -7.57 -10.71 10.31
C ARG A 63 -7.86 -10.39 8.85
N PHE A 64 -7.03 -9.57 8.21
CA PHE A 64 -7.20 -9.28 6.78
C PHE A 64 -7.01 -10.53 5.93
N VAL A 65 -5.97 -11.32 6.23
CA VAL A 65 -5.70 -12.59 5.53
C VAL A 65 -6.79 -13.62 5.80
N GLU A 66 -7.24 -13.78 7.04
CA GLU A 66 -8.33 -14.69 7.40
C GLU A 66 -9.60 -14.43 6.58
N ARG A 67 -9.97 -13.16 6.38
CA ARG A 67 -11.12 -12.81 5.55
C ARG A 67 -10.95 -13.20 4.08
N LEU A 68 -9.75 -13.00 3.51
CA LEU A 68 -9.49 -13.42 2.13
C LEU A 68 -9.64 -14.94 1.99
N LEU A 69 -9.11 -15.69 2.96
CA LEU A 69 -9.29 -17.15 2.99
C LEU A 69 -10.75 -17.57 3.15
N GLU A 70 -11.52 -16.89 4.01
CA GLU A 70 -12.98 -17.11 4.15
C GLU A 70 -13.74 -16.86 2.84
N TRP A 71 -13.23 -16.00 1.97
CA TRP A 71 -13.80 -15.72 0.65
C TRP A 71 -13.21 -16.60 -0.46
N ASN A 72 -12.49 -17.67 -0.09
CA ASN A 72 -11.80 -18.59 -0.99
C ASN A 72 -10.80 -17.90 -1.93
N ILE A 73 -10.14 -16.84 -1.47
CA ILE A 73 -9.09 -16.13 -2.21
C ILE A 73 -7.74 -16.51 -1.59
N LYS A 74 -6.78 -16.89 -2.43
CA LYS A 74 -5.42 -17.22 -1.99
C LYS A 74 -4.54 -15.96 -1.99
N PRO A 75 -4.09 -15.45 -0.83
CA PRO A 75 -3.22 -14.28 -0.80
C PRO A 75 -1.73 -14.63 -0.92
N ILE A 76 -1.00 -13.82 -1.69
CA ILE A 76 0.47 -13.71 -1.68
C ILE A 76 0.82 -12.37 -1.05
N MET A 77 1.38 -12.39 0.15
CA MET A 77 1.70 -11.18 0.91
C MET A 77 3.09 -10.67 0.50
N VAL A 78 3.15 -9.49 -0.11
CA VAL A 78 4.39 -8.87 -0.60
C VAL A 78 4.82 -7.74 0.32
N PHE A 79 6.10 -7.75 0.70
CA PHE A 79 6.72 -6.77 1.57
C PHE A 79 7.83 -6.03 0.82
N ASP A 80 8.03 -4.76 1.17
CA ASP A 80 9.23 -4.02 0.78
C ASP A 80 10.50 -4.70 1.33
N GLY A 81 11.56 -4.67 0.54
CA GLY A 81 12.91 -5.06 0.91
C GLY A 81 13.81 -3.86 1.12
N SER A 82 14.88 -3.78 0.32
CA SER A 82 15.89 -2.74 0.50
C SER A 82 15.40 -1.37 0.03
N PRO A 83 15.83 -0.27 0.67
CA PRO A 83 15.48 1.07 0.19
C PRO A 83 16.08 1.34 -1.19
N LEU A 84 15.29 1.90 -2.10
CA LEU A 84 15.73 2.26 -3.43
C LEU A 84 16.53 3.59 -3.41
N PRO A 85 17.74 3.67 -4.01
CA PRO A 85 18.53 4.91 -4.04
C PRO A 85 17.79 6.10 -4.66
N ALA A 86 16.98 5.86 -5.70
CA ALA A 86 16.19 6.89 -6.37
C ALA A 86 15.15 7.55 -5.45
N LYS A 87 14.67 6.84 -4.42
CA LYS A 87 13.68 7.33 -3.45
C LYS A 87 14.31 7.93 -2.18
N ARG A 88 15.64 8.08 -2.16
CA ARG A 88 16.38 8.51 -0.96
C ARG A 88 15.92 9.86 -0.42
N ILE A 89 15.71 10.86 -1.29
CA ILE A 89 15.27 12.21 -0.90
C ILE A 89 13.89 12.13 -0.23
N THR A 90 12.95 11.44 -0.89
CA THR A 90 11.60 11.17 -0.38
C THR A 90 11.63 10.47 0.98
N ASN A 91 12.50 9.46 1.15
CA ASN A 91 12.64 8.74 2.42
C ASN A 91 13.22 9.61 3.55
N ILE A 92 14.19 10.49 3.24
CA ILE A 92 14.72 11.47 4.21
C ILE A 92 13.62 12.43 4.65
N ASN A 93 12.88 13.00 3.71
CA ASN A 93 11.78 13.93 4.01
C ASN A 93 10.70 13.27 4.89
N ARG A 94 10.33 12.02 4.60
CA ARG A 94 9.40 11.23 5.43
C ARG A 94 9.98 11.00 6.83
N SER A 95 11.26 10.67 6.94
CA SER A 95 11.92 10.47 8.24
C SER A 95 11.91 11.74 9.09
N ASP A 96 12.26 12.89 8.49
CA ASP A 96 12.27 14.18 9.17
C ASP A 96 10.87 14.62 9.61
N GLU A 97 9.85 14.38 8.78
CA GLU A 97 8.47 14.66 9.13
C GLU A 97 7.98 13.79 10.31
N ARG A 98 8.30 12.49 10.30
CA ARG A 98 7.99 11.59 11.42
C ARG A 98 8.62 12.08 12.71
N GLU A 99 9.89 12.49 12.67
CA GLU A 99 10.59 12.99 13.85
C GLU A 99 9.96 14.27 14.40
N ARG A 100 9.61 15.21 13.52
CA ARG A 100 8.90 16.45 13.91
C ARG A 100 7.55 16.14 14.57
N ASN A 101 6.79 15.21 13.99
CA ASN A 101 5.50 14.80 14.56
C ASN A 101 5.67 14.06 15.88
N ARG A 102 6.69 13.21 16.04
CA ARG A 102 7.03 12.55 17.30
C ARG A 102 7.26 13.55 18.43
N LEU A 103 8.09 14.57 18.18
CA LEU A 103 8.39 15.62 19.15
C LEU A 103 7.15 16.46 19.50
N ARG A 104 6.28 16.77 18.52
CA ARG A 104 5.01 17.47 18.76
C ARG A 104 4.06 16.62 19.61
N GLY A 105 3.96 15.32 19.33
CA GLY A 105 3.15 14.39 20.11
C GLY A 105 3.61 14.29 21.57
N GLN A 106 4.92 14.19 21.80
CA GLN A 106 5.49 14.16 23.15
C GLN A 106 5.20 15.46 23.93
N LYS A 107 5.32 16.63 23.29
CA LYS A 107 4.99 17.93 23.92
C LYS A 107 3.50 18.03 24.26
N ALA A 108 2.61 17.59 23.37
CA ALA A 108 1.17 17.58 23.61
C ALA A 108 0.81 16.63 24.77
N LEU A 109 1.44 15.45 24.83
CA LEU A 109 1.25 14.47 25.88
C LEU A 109 1.69 15.02 27.25
N ALA A 110 2.88 15.65 27.31
CA ALA A 110 3.38 16.30 28.52
C ALA A 110 2.48 17.44 29.02
N SER A 111 1.72 18.06 28.11
CA SER A 111 0.73 19.10 28.44
C SER A 111 -0.65 18.54 28.79
N GLY A 112 -0.81 17.22 28.94
CA GLY A 112 -2.08 16.55 29.23
C GLY A 112 -3.04 16.45 28.04
N LYS A 113 -2.63 16.85 26.84
CA LYS A 113 -3.47 16.86 25.63
C LYS A 113 -3.40 15.52 24.88
N THR A 114 -3.95 14.48 25.48
CA THR A 114 -3.82 13.09 24.98
C THR A 114 -4.37 12.88 23.58
N ARG A 115 -5.51 13.47 23.23
CA ARG A 115 -6.11 13.34 21.88
C ARG A 115 -5.25 13.98 20.80
N GLU A 116 -4.69 15.16 21.08
CA GLU A 116 -3.79 15.87 20.17
C GLU A 116 -2.47 15.11 20.00
N ALA A 117 -1.93 14.57 21.10
CA ALA A 117 -0.75 13.73 21.06
C ALA A 117 -0.92 12.51 20.14
N GLU A 118 -2.05 11.81 20.23
CA GLU A 118 -2.33 10.64 19.39
C GLU A 118 -2.38 10.98 17.89
N GLN A 119 -2.95 12.14 17.53
CA GLN A 119 -2.95 12.60 16.13
C GLN A 119 -1.53 12.82 15.58
N PHE A 120 -0.63 13.36 16.41
CA PHE A 120 0.77 13.50 16.04
C PHE A 120 1.50 12.16 16.02
N PHE A 121 1.21 11.25 16.96
CA PHE A 121 1.81 9.92 16.97
C PHE A 121 1.41 9.09 15.74
N GLN A 122 0.16 9.18 15.28
CA GLN A 122 -0.26 8.54 14.02
C GLN A 122 0.57 8.99 12.82
N LYS A 123 0.94 10.28 12.75
CA LYS A 123 1.82 10.83 11.69
C LYS A 123 3.30 10.52 11.91
N ALA A 124 3.67 10.03 13.08
CA ALA A 124 5.04 9.68 13.45
C ALA A 124 5.33 8.17 13.34
N ILE A 125 4.35 7.36 12.93
CA ILE A 125 4.51 5.91 12.80
C ILE A 125 5.64 5.59 11.82
N GLU A 126 6.58 4.79 12.29
CA GLU A 126 7.60 4.14 11.49
C GLU A 126 7.38 2.63 11.52
N ILE A 127 7.35 2.01 10.35
CA ILE A 127 7.29 0.55 10.22
C ILE A 127 8.73 0.03 10.27
N THR A 128 9.06 -0.71 11.32
CA THR A 128 10.42 -1.20 11.53
C THR A 128 10.63 -2.61 10.94
N PRO A 129 11.88 -3.00 10.66
CA PRO A 129 12.18 -4.37 10.22
C PRO A 129 11.70 -5.45 11.19
N ASP A 130 11.71 -5.19 12.50
CA ASP A 130 11.20 -6.12 13.51
C ASP A 130 9.68 -6.32 13.41
N MET A 131 8.93 -5.23 13.17
CA MET A 131 7.49 -5.31 12.95
C MET A 131 7.17 -6.15 11.71
N VAL A 132 7.88 -5.90 10.61
CA VAL A 132 7.75 -6.67 9.37
C VAL A 132 8.06 -8.15 9.62
N LEU A 133 9.17 -8.46 10.30
CA LEU A 133 9.58 -9.82 10.60
C LEU A 133 8.56 -10.57 11.46
N ASN A 134 7.94 -9.89 12.44
CA ASN A 134 6.89 -10.48 13.27
C ASN A 134 5.66 -10.88 12.45
N VAL A 135 5.25 -10.03 11.50
CA VAL A 135 4.15 -10.36 10.58
C VAL A 135 4.53 -11.52 9.66
N ILE A 136 5.71 -11.48 9.04
CA ILE A 136 6.20 -12.54 8.15
C ILE A 136 6.21 -13.90 8.87
N ARG A 137 6.74 -13.97 10.10
CA ARG A 137 6.78 -15.20 10.89
C ARG A 137 5.38 -15.73 11.19
N THR A 138 4.45 -14.83 11.54
CA THR A 138 3.06 -15.19 11.85
C THR A 138 2.38 -15.76 10.60
N LEU A 139 2.48 -15.07 9.46
CA LEU A 139 1.91 -15.50 8.18
C LEU A 139 2.46 -16.84 7.70
N ARG A 140 3.78 -17.05 7.81
CA ARG A 140 4.41 -18.34 7.46
C ARG A 140 3.92 -19.49 8.34
N THR A 141 3.69 -19.24 9.63
CA THR A 141 3.13 -20.25 10.55
C THR A 141 1.69 -20.62 10.16
N MET A 142 0.95 -19.67 9.58
CA MET A 142 -0.38 -19.91 9.01
C MET A 142 -0.35 -20.56 7.62
N GLY A 143 0.83 -20.83 7.05
CA GLY A 143 0.97 -21.41 5.70
C GLY A 143 0.71 -20.43 4.56
N ILE A 144 0.80 -19.12 4.81
CA ILE A 144 0.56 -18.07 3.80
C ILE A 144 1.82 -17.83 2.99
N ASP A 145 1.65 -17.67 1.68
CA ASP A 145 2.73 -17.33 0.76
C ASP A 145 3.22 -15.90 1.03
N VAL A 146 4.53 -15.75 1.27
CA VAL A 146 5.17 -14.47 1.62
C VAL A 146 6.36 -14.22 0.72
N ILE A 147 6.40 -13.04 0.11
CA ILE A 147 7.53 -12.57 -0.71
C ILE A 147 8.05 -11.26 -0.12
N VAL A 148 9.37 -11.17 0.07
CA VAL A 148 10.06 -9.90 0.33
C VAL A 148 10.68 -9.47 -0.99
N ALA A 149 10.25 -8.34 -1.53
CA ALA A 149 10.78 -7.78 -2.76
C ALA A 149 12.27 -7.44 -2.58
N PRO A 150 13.08 -7.42 -3.66
CA PRO A 150 14.47 -6.98 -3.56
C PRO A 150 14.59 -5.50 -3.13
N TYR A 151 13.64 -4.69 -3.59
CA TYR A 151 13.50 -3.27 -3.24
C TYR A 151 12.04 -2.97 -2.92
N GLU A 152 11.36 -2.14 -3.71
CA GLU A 152 9.95 -1.80 -3.48
C GLU A 152 9.00 -2.92 -3.89
N ALA A 153 7.94 -3.10 -3.11
CA ALA A 153 6.89 -4.08 -3.37
C ALA A 153 6.17 -3.80 -4.69
N ASP A 154 6.04 -2.55 -5.11
CA ASP A 154 5.34 -2.09 -6.33
C ASP A 154 5.75 -2.88 -7.57
N ALA A 155 7.06 -2.96 -7.83
CA ALA A 155 7.60 -3.68 -8.99
C ALA A 155 7.38 -5.18 -8.89
N GLN A 156 7.47 -5.75 -7.67
CA GLN A 156 7.24 -7.18 -7.43
C GLN A 156 5.76 -7.54 -7.62
N LEU A 157 4.84 -6.71 -7.11
CA LEU A 157 3.40 -6.85 -7.27
C LEU A 157 3.00 -6.77 -8.75
N ALA A 158 3.53 -5.78 -9.47
CA ALA A 158 3.28 -5.64 -10.89
C ALA A 158 3.81 -6.82 -11.70
N TYR A 159 4.99 -7.35 -11.34
CA TYR A 159 5.51 -8.56 -11.95
C TYR A 159 4.58 -9.76 -11.72
N LEU A 160 4.13 -10.00 -10.48
CA LEU A 160 3.22 -11.12 -10.16
C LEU A 160 1.92 -11.05 -10.97
N ASN A 161 1.38 -9.85 -11.16
CA ASN A 161 0.16 -9.66 -11.93
C ASN A 161 0.38 -9.84 -13.44
N ARG A 162 1.42 -9.21 -14.00
CA ARG A 162 1.75 -9.36 -15.44
C ARG A 162 2.13 -10.79 -15.81
N ALA A 163 2.78 -11.51 -14.91
CA ALA A 163 3.15 -12.91 -15.09
C ALA A 163 1.97 -13.87 -14.84
N LYS A 164 0.78 -13.36 -14.48
CA LYS A 164 -0.41 -14.16 -14.13
C LYS A 164 -0.18 -15.15 -12.99
N ILE A 165 0.75 -14.82 -12.09
CA ILE A 165 0.94 -15.55 -10.82
C ILE A 165 -0.13 -15.11 -9.81
N ALA A 166 -0.55 -13.85 -9.90
CA ALA A 166 -1.71 -13.31 -9.21
C ALA A 166 -2.69 -12.70 -10.23
N ASP A 167 -3.98 -12.98 -10.05
CA ASP A 167 -5.06 -12.50 -10.91
C ASP A 167 -5.22 -10.98 -10.80
N TYR A 168 -5.06 -10.44 -9.58
CA TYR A 168 -5.10 -9.00 -9.29
C TYR A 168 -4.22 -8.64 -8.09
N VAL A 169 -3.91 -7.35 -7.99
CA VAL A 169 -3.17 -6.77 -6.86
C VAL A 169 -4.12 -6.04 -5.92
N ILE A 170 -3.98 -6.20 -4.62
CA ILE A 170 -4.65 -5.37 -3.61
C ILE A 170 -3.66 -4.35 -3.07
N THR A 171 -3.92 -3.06 -3.27
CA THR A 171 -3.12 -1.95 -2.75
C THR A 171 -3.99 -0.69 -2.62
N GLU A 172 -3.50 0.32 -1.92
CA GLU A 172 -4.05 1.68 -1.93
C GLU A 172 -3.18 2.65 -2.76
N ASP A 173 -2.07 2.17 -3.34
CA ASP A 173 -1.16 2.99 -4.14
C ASP A 173 -1.50 2.92 -5.64
N SER A 174 -1.97 4.04 -6.19
CA SER A 174 -2.33 4.15 -7.60
C SER A 174 -1.12 4.10 -8.53
N ASP A 175 0.09 4.31 -8.03
CA ASP A 175 1.32 4.32 -8.83
C ASP A 175 1.57 2.94 -9.47
N LEU A 176 1.03 1.85 -8.90
CA LEU A 176 1.12 0.50 -9.47
C LEU A 176 0.57 0.39 -10.89
N VAL A 177 -0.34 1.29 -11.30
CA VAL A 177 -0.79 1.35 -12.70
C VAL A 177 0.41 1.54 -13.63
N LEU A 178 1.34 2.42 -13.27
CA LEU A 178 2.53 2.76 -14.08
C LEU A 178 3.55 1.63 -14.19
N PHE A 179 3.55 0.70 -13.24
CA PHE A 179 4.36 -0.52 -13.31
C PHE A 179 3.79 -1.57 -14.27
N GLY A 180 2.59 -1.31 -14.81
CA GLY A 180 2.00 -2.14 -15.85
C GLY A 180 1.04 -3.20 -15.33
N CYS A 181 0.51 -3.06 -14.11
CA CYS A 181 -0.54 -3.95 -13.62
C CYS A 181 -1.76 -3.94 -14.55
N HIS A 182 -2.32 -5.13 -14.77
CA HIS A 182 -3.57 -5.33 -15.50
C HIS A 182 -4.78 -5.11 -14.59
N HIS A 183 -4.76 -5.71 -13.40
CA HIS A 183 -5.89 -5.66 -12.46
C HIS A 183 -5.42 -5.20 -11.08
N ILE A 184 -6.01 -4.11 -10.58
CA ILE A 184 -5.71 -3.58 -9.25
C ILE A 184 -7.01 -3.32 -8.50
N LEU A 185 -7.13 -3.88 -7.30
CA LEU A 185 -8.22 -3.66 -6.39
C LEU A 185 -7.80 -2.62 -5.34
N PHE A 186 -8.40 -1.43 -5.44
CA PHE A 186 -8.24 -0.33 -4.51
C PHE A 186 -9.35 -0.33 -3.45
N LYS A 187 -9.08 0.33 -2.31
CA LYS A 187 -10.09 0.65 -1.28
C LYS A 187 -10.95 -0.53 -0.84
N LEU A 188 -10.34 -1.70 -0.70
CA LEU A 188 -11.04 -2.88 -0.20
C LEU A 188 -11.49 -2.67 1.25
N ASP A 189 -12.79 -2.82 1.51
CA ASP A 189 -13.39 -2.71 2.84
C ASP A 189 -13.60 -4.08 3.52
N ASP A 190 -13.99 -4.04 4.78
CA ASP A 190 -14.25 -5.22 5.61
C ASP A 190 -15.45 -6.07 5.12
N GLN A 191 -16.31 -5.49 4.27
CA GLN A 191 -17.47 -6.16 3.69
C GLN A 191 -17.16 -6.79 2.32
N GLY A 192 -15.94 -6.64 1.81
CA GLY A 192 -15.51 -7.16 0.52
C GLY A 192 -15.74 -6.20 -0.65
N ASN A 193 -16.23 -4.99 -0.42
CA ASN A 193 -16.41 -4.01 -1.50
C ASN A 193 -15.08 -3.33 -1.81
N GLY A 194 -14.80 -3.09 -3.09
CA GLY A 194 -13.61 -2.36 -3.53
C GLY A 194 -13.81 -1.70 -4.89
N GLU A 195 -12.76 -1.04 -5.36
CA GLU A 195 -12.67 -0.36 -6.64
C GLU A 195 -11.67 -1.13 -7.54
N LEU A 196 -12.16 -1.89 -8.52
CA LEU A 196 -11.32 -2.64 -9.45
C LEU A 196 -10.97 -1.75 -10.66
N PHE A 197 -9.66 -1.54 -10.84
CA PHE A 197 -9.06 -1.02 -12.05
C PHE A 197 -8.75 -2.17 -13.02
N GLU A 198 -9.16 -2.00 -14.28
CA GLU A 198 -8.80 -2.88 -15.40
C GLU A 198 -8.07 -2.07 -16.47
N ARG A 199 -6.81 -2.43 -16.72
CA ARG A 199 -5.95 -1.75 -17.71
C ARG A 199 -6.57 -1.75 -19.10
N GLU A 200 -7.26 -2.83 -19.47
CA GLU A 200 -7.92 -3.03 -20.75
C GLU A 200 -9.06 -2.04 -20.99
N LYS A 201 -9.65 -1.50 -19.90
CA LYS A 201 -10.72 -0.48 -19.95
C LYS A 201 -10.18 0.95 -19.99
N PHE A 202 -8.87 1.14 -19.82
CA PHE A 202 -8.23 2.45 -19.77
C PHE A 202 -7.84 2.95 -21.17
N ASP A 203 -8.69 3.80 -21.76
CA ASP A 203 -8.48 4.34 -23.10
C ASP A 203 -7.65 5.64 -23.05
N LEU A 204 -6.34 5.45 -23.05
CA LEU A 204 -5.35 6.54 -23.04
C LEU A 204 -5.57 7.58 -24.14
N LYS A 205 -6.00 7.15 -25.32
CA LYS A 205 -6.17 8.05 -26.47
C LYS A 205 -7.37 8.93 -26.26
N LYS A 206 -8.48 8.37 -25.77
CA LYS A 206 -9.69 9.13 -25.47
C LYS A 206 -9.52 10.07 -24.29
N GLU A 207 -8.78 9.66 -23.27
CA GLU A 207 -8.68 10.40 -22.02
C GLU A 207 -7.57 11.46 -22.02
N PHE A 208 -6.42 11.16 -22.63
CA PHE A 208 -5.23 12.02 -22.59
C PHE A 208 -4.71 12.40 -23.98
N GLY A 209 -5.31 11.90 -25.06
CA GLY A 209 -4.75 12.08 -26.41
C GLY A 209 -3.42 11.38 -26.62
N LEU A 210 -3.09 10.40 -25.77
CA LEU A 210 -1.82 9.68 -25.80
C LEU A 210 -1.94 8.41 -26.64
N ASP A 211 -0.88 8.09 -27.39
CA ASP A 211 -0.81 6.94 -28.30
C ASP A 211 -0.17 5.70 -27.67
N SER A 212 0.46 5.85 -26.50
CA SER A 212 1.25 4.81 -25.86
C SER A 212 1.23 4.95 -24.35
N PHE A 213 1.28 3.81 -23.66
CA PHE A 213 1.39 3.75 -22.21
C PHE A 213 2.72 4.35 -21.71
N GLU A 214 3.78 4.26 -22.51
CA GLU A 214 5.07 4.89 -22.19
C GLU A 214 4.94 6.41 -22.04
N ARG A 215 4.23 7.10 -22.95
CA ARG A 215 3.97 8.54 -22.82
C ARG A 215 3.12 8.87 -21.61
N PHE A 216 2.20 7.98 -21.22
CA PHE A 216 1.44 8.14 -19.98
C PHE A 216 2.35 8.05 -18.75
N CYS A 217 3.31 7.12 -18.72
CA CYS A 217 4.33 7.07 -17.68
C CYS A 217 5.16 8.35 -17.66
N TRP A 218 5.60 8.86 -18.82
CA TRP A 218 6.35 10.13 -18.88
C TRP A 218 5.54 11.28 -18.33
N MET A 219 4.26 11.41 -18.72
CA MET A 219 3.36 12.44 -18.18
C MET A 219 3.32 12.39 -16.65
N CYS A 220 3.18 11.21 -16.07
CA CYS A 220 3.14 11.03 -14.62
C CYS A 220 4.48 11.34 -13.93
N ILE A 221 5.60 10.97 -14.55
CA ILE A 221 6.94 11.33 -14.05
C ILE A 221 7.11 12.85 -14.06
N LEU A 222 6.70 13.52 -15.13
CA LEU A 222 6.82 14.98 -15.27
C LEU A 222 5.91 15.74 -14.30
N SER A 223 4.77 15.18 -13.91
CA SER A 223 3.89 15.73 -12.85
C SER A 223 4.47 15.59 -11.44
N GLY A 224 5.59 14.90 -11.29
CA GLY A 224 6.21 14.58 -10.02
C GLY A 224 5.78 13.21 -9.50
N CYS A 225 6.76 12.43 -9.07
CA CYS A 225 6.57 11.12 -8.45
C CYS A 225 7.56 10.92 -7.30
N ASP A 226 7.49 9.78 -6.62
CA ASP A 226 8.38 9.46 -5.50
C ASP A 226 9.89 9.43 -5.88
N TYR A 227 10.22 9.38 -7.18
CA TYR A 227 11.59 9.28 -7.72
C TYR A 227 12.15 10.57 -8.29
N LEU A 228 11.28 11.51 -8.70
CA LEU A 228 11.67 12.74 -9.35
C LEU A 228 10.65 13.83 -9.03
N GLU A 229 11.14 14.98 -8.57
CA GLU A 229 10.29 16.15 -8.34
C GLU A 229 9.67 16.66 -9.65
N ASN A 230 8.52 17.35 -9.54
CA ASN A 230 7.85 17.88 -10.71
C ASN A 230 8.68 18.99 -11.38
N ILE A 231 8.37 19.27 -12.65
CA ILE A 231 8.93 20.43 -13.34
C ILE A 231 8.12 21.65 -12.90
N THR A 232 8.62 22.37 -11.90
CA THR A 232 8.11 23.69 -11.50
C THR A 232 8.98 24.82 -12.01
#